data_AF-A0A519LFH5-F1
#
_entry.id   AF-A0A519LFH5-F1
#
_cell.length_a   1.000
_cell.length_b   1.000
_cell.length_c   1.000
_cell.angle_alpha   90.00
_cell.angle_beta   90.00
_cell.angle_gamma   90.00
#
_symmetry.space_group_name_H-M   'P 1'
#
loop_
_entity.id
_entity.type
_entity.pdbx_description
1 polymer ?
#
loop_
_entity_poly.entity_id
_entity_poly.type
_entity_poly.pdbx_seq_one_letter_code
_entity_poly.pdbx_strand_id
1 'polypeptide(L)'
;MVTIDEHWWLHLAPKAMHPLRLELERLLRAWVRTAYGAHWLNSAARGNGLIRVKPGQVIPAFHAIKLDGRPMFVAPPSLLKPGHRGVGQAEMASRRPLEAREIALQPEIRLDLVDDPVLLEAARRGEHPLRPQGVTRPSQVFTLPAHYLIAPSVRPDAAYVLYQHIFGEGGSYPNDGWFYVGLTTRSWQTRWAEHQRAMRSGSALRFHRTFRDEQTAGRITYVNHKVMGITDDLEALYQAEAFLVEGHWEDQRRLNMIPGGKDGLRYLRDHGIIPPGPAPEPDAREPVLAEWLAARSAAPLPRTWLKDRWGDRTWAAAQICSRKDRLSIEQVAAIRALAEDHTAAEIADRIGAAGPEQVQGVIDGKTYHRVGSIEPKTAQ
;
A
#
# COMPACT_ATOMS: atom_id res chain seq x y z
N MET A 1 16.77 -13.29 20.36
CA MET A 1 15.72 -14.29 20.07
C MET A 1 14.56 -13.55 19.45
N VAL A 2 14.02 -13.97 18.29
CA VAL A 2 12.88 -13.27 17.66
C VAL A 2 11.57 -13.67 18.36
N THR A 3 10.71 -12.70 18.62
CA THR A 3 9.40 -12.87 19.28
C THR A 3 8.39 -12.00 18.53
N ILE A 4 7.15 -12.47 18.41
CA ILE A 4 6.03 -11.72 17.84
C ILE A 4 5.34 -10.99 18.98
N ASP A 5 5.28 -9.67 18.92
CA ASP A 5 4.58 -8.84 19.89
C ASP A 5 3.09 -9.24 19.95
N GLU A 6 2.64 -9.63 21.15
CA GLU A 6 1.29 -10.14 21.36
C GLU A 6 0.21 -9.07 21.20
N HIS A 7 0.46 -7.85 21.69
CA HIS A 7 -0.51 -6.77 21.62
C HIS A 7 -0.74 -6.38 20.16
N TRP A 8 0.34 -6.23 19.39
CA TRP A 8 0.27 -5.96 17.96
C TRP A 8 -0.33 -7.11 17.17
N TRP A 9 -0.03 -8.36 17.52
CA TRP A 9 -0.66 -9.52 16.89
C TRP A 9 -2.18 -9.52 17.08
N LEU A 10 -2.65 -9.33 18.32
CA LEU A 10 -4.08 -9.30 18.61
C LEU A 10 -4.79 -8.11 17.93
N HIS A 11 -4.10 -6.97 17.84
CA HIS A 11 -4.62 -5.76 17.21
C HIS A 11 -4.70 -5.88 15.68
N LEU A 12 -3.70 -6.48 15.03
CA LEU A 12 -3.57 -6.48 13.57
C LEU A 12 -3.94 -7.80 12.90
N ALA A 13 -3.67 -8.97 13.46
CA ALA A 13 -3.94 -10.24 12.79
C ALA A 13 -5.45 -10.55 12.80
N PRO A 14 -6.04 -11.12 11.74
CA PRO A 14 -7.44 -11.58 11.78
C PRO A 14 -7.74 -12.42 13.02
N LYS A 15 -8.94 -12.28 13.60
CA LYS A 15 -9.32 -13.00 14.84
C LYS A 15 -9.11 -14.51 14.75
N ALA A 16 -9.41 -15.10 13.59
CA ALA A 16 -9.21 -16.53 13.32
C ALA A 16 -7.73 -16.97 13.40
N MET A 17 -6.79 -16.03 13.27
CA MET A 17 -5.36 -16.29 13.35
C MET A 17 -4.79 -16.04 14.76
N HIS A 18 -5.54 -15.46 15.69
CA HIS A 18 -5.07 -15.18 17.05
C HIS A 18 -4.47 -16.41 17.75
N PRO A 19 -5.11 -17.60 17.72
CA PRO A 19 -4.56 -18.80 18.37
C PRO A 19 -3.27 -19.32 17.71
N LEU A 20 -2.97 -18.89 16.48
CA LEU A 20 -1.84 -19.39 15.69
C LEU A 20 -0.52 -18.67 16.01
N ARG A 21 -0.53 -17.64 16.87
CA ARG A 21 0.64 -16.80 17.18
C ARG A 21 1.87 -17.61 17.58
N LEU A 22 1.71 -18.52 18.53
CA LEU A 22 2.83 -19.29 19.09
C LEU A 22 3.38 -20.30 18.07
N GLU A 23 2.52 -20.90 17.25
CA GLU A 23 2.95 -21.80 16.18
C GLU A 23 3.74 -21.02 15.10
N LEU A 24 3.24 -19.85 14.71
CA LEU A 24 3.90 -18.94 13.76
C LEU A 24 5.27 -18.47 14.29
N GLU A 25 5.33 -18.05 15.55
CA GLU A 25 6.59 -17.60 16.19
C GLU A 25 7.63 -18.73 16.22
N ARG A 26 7.21 -19.96 16.52
CA ARG A 26 8.11 -21.13 16.50
C ARG A 26 8.68 -21.38 15.10
N LEU A 27 7.84 -21.28 14.06
CA LEU A 27 8.30 -21.40 12.68
C LEU A 27 9.25 -20.26 12.28
N LEU A 28 8.92 -19.03 12.66
CA LEU A 28 9.77 -17.88 12.40
C LEU A 28 11.15 -18.06 13.06
N ARG A 29 11.18 -18.49 14.34
CA ARG A 29 12.42 -18.78 15.07
C ARG A 29 13.28 -19.85 14.41
N ALA A 30 12.67 -20.87 13.81
CA ALA A 30 13.38 -21.89 13.06
C ALA A 30 13.91 -21.34 11.73
N TRP A 31 13.06 -20.62 11.00
CA TRP A 31 13.38 -20.08 9.68
C TRP A 31 14.49 -19.02 9.71
N VAL A 32 14.51 -18.14 10.72
CA VAL A 32 15.58 -17.12 10.86
C VAL A 32 16.95 -17.69 11.21
N ARG A 33 17.06 -19.01 11.48
CA ARG A 33 18.36 -19.69 11.64
C ARG A 33 18.99 -20.11 10.31
N THR A 34 18.22 -20.06 9.22
CA THR A 34 18.78 -20.25 7.87
C THR A 34 19.60 -19.03 7.45
N ALA A 35 20.51 -19.18 6.48
CA ALA A 35 21.33 -18.06 6.01
C ALA A 35 20.49 -16.88 5.49
N TYR A 36 19.47 -17.16 4.66
CA TYR A 36 18.57 -16.12 4.16
C TYR A 36 17.66 -15.56 5.25
N GLY A 37 17.13 -16.41 6.14
CA GLY A 37 16.29 -15.95 7.25
C GLY A 37 17.03 -15.05 8.25
N ALA A 38 18.32 -15.30 8.49
CA ALA A 38 19.16 -14.42 9.30
C ALA A 38 19.40 -13.06 8.63
N HIS A 39 19.68 -13.06 7.32
CA HIS A 39 19.76 -11.83 6.53
C HIS A 39 18.45 -11.04 6.57
N TRP A 40 17.32 -11.73 6.39
CA TRP A 40 15.99 -11.14 6.48
C TRP A 40 15.74 -10.49 7.84
N LEU A 41 16.06 -11.18 8.94
CA LEU A 41 15.83 -10.70 10.30
C LEU A 41 16.61 -9.42 10.61
N ASN A 42 17.84 -9.31 10.12
CA ASN A 42 18.68 -8.11 10.31
C ASN A 42 18.03 -6.84 9.72
N SER A 43 17.31 -6.97 8.60
CA SER A 43 16.51 -5.87 8.05
C SER A 43 15.16 -5.76 8.74
N ALA A 44 14.46 -6.88 9.00
CA ALA A 44 13.12 -6.89 9.57
C ALA A 44 13.02 -6.28 10.97
N ALA A 45 14.11 -6.28 11.74
CA ALA A 45 14.16 -5.67 13.07
C ALA A 45 14.31 -4.13 13.06
N ARG A 46 14.36 -3.49 11.87
CA ARG A 46 14.53 -2.04 11.72
C ARG A 46 13.29 -1.44 11.05
N GLY A 47 12.78 -0.32 11.56
CA GLY A 47 11.60 0.35 10.99
C GLY A 47 11.79 0.82 9.54
N ASN A 48 13.02 1.19 9.17
CA ASN A 48 13.43 1.52 7.81
C ASN A 48 14.20 0.38 7.12
N GLY A 49 14.06 -0.85 7.62
CA GLY A 49 14.73 -2.02 7.09
C GLY A 49 14.26 -2.33 5.66
N LEU A 50 15.21 -2.39 4.73
CA LEU A 50 14.96 -2.69 3.32
C LEU A 50 15.89 -3.80 2.86
N ILE A 51 15.40 -4.60 1.91
CA ILE A 51 16.19 -5.60 1.18
C ILE A 51 16.05 -5.25 -0.30
N ARG A 52 17.19 -5.06 -0.95
CA ARG A 52 17.25 -4.74 -2.36
C ARG A 52 17.19 -6.03 -3.16
N VAL A 53 16.30 -6.09 -4.14
CA VAL A 53 16.05 -7.29 -4.94
C VAL A 53 15.94 -6.95 -6.42
N LYS A 54 16.42 -7.86 -7.27
CA LYS A 54 16.30 -7.84 -8.72
C LYS A 54 15.38 -8.96 -9.19
N PRO A 55 14.86 -8.90 -10.44
CA PRO A 55 14.08 -10.00 -11.00
C PRO A 55 14.82 -11.33 -10.88
N GLY A 56 14.11 -12.38 -10.49
CA GLY A 56 14.65 -13.71 -10.19
C GLY A 56 15.16 -13.90 -8.76
N GLN A 57 15.29 -12.82 -7.97
CA GLN A 57 15.68 -12.93 -6.55
C GLN A 57 14.47 -13.09 -5.63
N VAL A 58 14.72 -13.64 -4.43
CA VAL A 58 13.68 -13.92 -3.44
C VAL A 58 13.07 -12.62 -2.91
N ILE A 59 11.73 -12.56 -2.93
CA ILE A 59 10.95 -11.51 -2.25
C ILE A 59 11.12 -11.70 -0.74
N PRO A 60 11.43 -10.65 0.04
CA PRO A 60 11.73 -10.76 1.46
C PRO A 60 10.47 -10.94 2.32
N ALA A 61 9.72 -12.02 2.09
CA ALA A 61 8.54 -12.37 2.86
C ALA A 61 8.77 -13.68 3.63
N PHE A 62 8.60 -13.64 4.95
CA PHE A 62 8.37 -14.86 5.72
C PHE A 62 6.91 -15.27 5.52
N HIS A 63 6.68 -16.29 4.69
CA HIS A 63 5.35 -16.75 4.31
C HIS A 63 5.03 -18.08 4.98
N ALA A 64 4.07 -18.08 5.89
CA ALA A 64 3.55 -19.27 6.54
C ALA A 64 2.13 -19.60 6.05
N ILE A 65 1.82 -20.89 5.95
CA ILE A 65 0.51 -21.38 5.50
C ILE A 65 -0.04 -22.34 6.56
N LYS A 66 -1.28 -22.08 6.99
CA LYS A 66 -2.09 -22.96 7.83
C LYS A 66 -3.24 -23.54 7.00
N LEU A 67 -3.16 -24.84 6.74
CA LEU A 67 -4.28 -25.62 6.21
C LEU A 67 -5.04 -26.22 7.40
N ASP A 68 -6.37 -26.20 7.36
CA ASP A 68 -7.19 -26.81 8.40
C ASP A 68 -6.84 -28.31 8.58
N GLY A 69 -6.84 -28.75 9.83
CA GLY A 69 -6.43 -30.11 10.21
C GLY A 69 -4.95 -30.45 10.00
N ARG A 70 -4.08 -29.51 9.61
CA ARG A 70 -2.64 -29.75 9.38
C ARG A 70 -1.74 -28.80 10.18
N PRO A 71 -0.50 -29.21 10.52
CA PRO A 71 0.51 -28.29 11.05
C PRO A 71 0.81 -27.15 10.08
N MET A 72 1.09 -25.96 10.61
CA MET A 72 1.54 -24.82 9.82
C MET A 72 2.95 -25.11 9.25
N PHE A 73 3.22 -24.60 8.04
CA PHE A 73 4.53 -24.72 7.40
C PHE A 73 4.93 -23.42 6.70
N VAL A 74 6.22 -23.28 6.41
CA VAL A 74 6.76 -22.13 5.64
C VAL A 74 6.66 -22.45 4.16
N ALA A 75 6.03 -21.58 3.39
CA ALA A 75 5.89 -21.73 1.95
C ALA A 75 7.24 -21.56 1.23
N PRO A 76 7.41 -22.17 0.04
CA PRO A 76 8.56 -21.88 -0.80
C PRO A 76 8.69 -20.38 -1.11
N PRO A 77 9.92 -19.84 -1.17
CA PRO A 77 10.13 -18.42 -1.42
C PRO A 77 9.60 -18.01 -2.79
N SER A 78 8.86 -16.91 -2.84
CA SER A 78 8.44 -16.28 -4.09
C SER A 78 9.59 -15.48 -4.70
N LEU A 79 9.72 -15.55 -6.03
CA LEU A 79 10.72 -14.77 -6.76
C LEU A 79 10.13 -13.48 -7.32
N LEU A 80 10.96 -12.45 -7.38
CA LEU A 80 10.61 -11.19 -8.00
C LEU A 80 10.44 -11.37 -9.52
N LYS A 81 9.28 -11.03 -10.06
CA LYS A 81 9.01 -11.07 -11.49
C LYS A 81 9.27 -9.70 -12.14
N PRO A 82 9.63 -9.65 -13.44
CA PRO A 82 9.62 -8.39 -14.18
C PRO A 82 8.27 -7.69 -14.06
N GLY A 83 8.27 -6.38 -13.79
CA GLY A 83 7.04 -5.60 -13.63
C GLY A 83 6.41 -5.63 -12.24
N HIS A 84 6.97 -6.37 -11.26
CA HIS A 84 6.59 -6.19 -9.86
C HIS A 84 6.83 -4.74 -9.44
N ARG A 85 5.78 -4.10 -8.91
CA ARG A 85 5.83 -2.72 -8.42
C ARG A 85 6.18 -2.73 -6.93
N GLY A 86 7.17 -1.94 -6.55
CA GLY A 86 7.44 -1.61 -5.15
C GLY A 86 6.64 -0.39 -4.72
N VAL A 87 6.36 -0.30 -3.42
CA VAL A 87 5.71 0.86 -2.82
C VAL A 87 6.75 1.61 -1.99
N GLY A 88 7.16 2.79 -2.46
CA GLY A 88 8.01 3.72 -1.72
C GLY A 88 9.43 3.89 -2.27
N GLN A 89 9.79 5.14 -2.59
CA GLN A 89 11.17 5.62 -2.44
C GLN A 89 11.36 6.01 -0.98
N ALA A 90 11.46 5.02 -0.08
CA ALA A 90 11.98 5.32 1.25
C ALA A 90 13.46 5.69 1.08
N GLU A 91 13.88 6.83 1.63
CA GLU A 91 15.29 7.22 1.67
C GLU A 91 16.10 6.03 2.19
N MET A 92 16.89 5.45 1.28
CA MET A 92 17.52 4.17 1.56
C MET A 92 18.61 4.37 2.61
N ALA A 93 18.56 3.56 3.68
CA ALA A 93 19.61 3.54 4.71
C ALA A 93 21.02 3.30 4.12
N SER A 94 21.11 2.72 2.91
CA SER A 94 22.36 2.49 2.20
C SER A 94 22.99 3.74 1.57
N ARG A 95 22.24 4.85 1.41
CA ARG A 95 22.67 6.08 0.69
C ARG A 95 23.27 5.84 -0.71
N ARG A 96 22.99 4.69 -1.33
CA ARG A 96 23.43 4.34 -2.69
C ARG A 96 22.21 4.19 -3.59
N PRO A 97 22.18 4.76 -4.79
CA PRO A 97 21.02 4.69 -5.69
C PRO A 97 20.71 3.24 -6.07
N LEU A 98 19.43 2.93 -6.32
CA LEU A 98 19.03 1.62 -6.84
C LEU A 98 19.68 1.38 -8.21
N GLU A 99 20.22 0.18 -8.39
CA GLU A 99 20.75 -0.24 -9.69
C GLU A 99 19.60 -0.51 -10.68
N ALA A 100 19.92 -0.60 -11.98
CA ALA A 100 18.92 -0.89 -12.99
C ALA A 100 18.13 -2.18 -12.66
N ARG A 101 16.80 -2.06 -12.65
CA ARG A 101 15.83 -3.14 -12.32
C ARG A 101 15.87 -3.63 -10.87
N GLU A 102 16.63 -2.98 -10.00
CA GLU A 102 16.59 -3.24 -8.57
C GLU A 102 15.42 -2.50 -7.94
N ILE A 103 14.74 -3.15 -6.98
CA ILE A 103 13.72 -2.53 -6.15
C ILE A 103 14.06 -2.75 -4.67
N ALA A 104 13.75 -1.78 -3.83
CA ALA A 104 13.84 -1.92 -2.39
C ALA A 104 12.50 -2.43 -1.84
N LEU A 105 12.53 -3.55 -1.13
CA LEU A 105 11.36 -4.13 -0.48
C LEU A 105 11.55 -4.17 1.03
N GLN A 106 10.49 -3.83 1.76
CA GLN A 106 10.45 -4.07 3.19
C GLN A 106 10.27 -5.57 3.47
N PRO A 107 10.96 -6.12 4.47
CA PRO A 107 10.69 -7.45 4.98
C PRO A 107 9.23 -7.57 5.47
N GLU A 108 8.50 -8.58 4.97
CA GLU A 108 7.10 -8.82 5.33
C GLU A 108 6.91 -10.15 6.09
N ILE A 109 5.94 -10.18 7.00
CA ILE A 109 5.34 -11.43 7.51
C ILE A 109 4.03 -11.64 6.76
N ARG A 110 3.81 -12.87 6.25
CA ARG A 110 2.56 -13.30 5.63
C ARG A 110 2.07 -14.60 6.25
N LEU A 111 0.79 -14.63 6.62
CA LEU A 111 0.11 -15.84 7.07
C LEU A 111 -1.15 -16.08 6.25
N ASP A 112 -1.26 -17.29 5.69
CA ASP A 112 -2.46 -17.79 5.04
C ASP A 112 -3.19 -18.75 5.98
N LEU A 113 -4.51 -18.58 6.09
CA LEU A 113 -5.42 -19.52 6.72
C LEU A 113 -6.40 -20.05 5.68
N VAL A 114 -6.35 -21.35 5.44
CA VAL A 114 -7.16 -22.06 4.43
C VAL A 114 -8.00 -23.12 5.13
N ASP A 115 -9.32 -22.99 5.07
CA ASP A 115 -10.27 -23.87 5.76
C ASP A 115 -11.45 -24.33 4.86
N ASP A 116 -11.54 -23.85 3.62
CA ASP A 116 -12.57 -24.26 2.67
C ASP A 116 -12.23 -25.64 2.07
N PRO A 117 -13.17 -26.62 2.11
CA PRO A 117 -12.92 -27.97 1.62
C PRO A 117 -12.44 -28.02 0.17
N VAL A 118 -12.94 -27.12 -0.69
CA VAL A 118 -12.55 -27.09 -2.10
C VAL A 118 -11.10 -26.65 -2.25
N LEU A 119 -10.68 -25.64 -1.49
CA LEU A 119 -9.29 -25.16 -1.49
C LEU A 119 -8.34 -26.21 -0.89
N LEU A 120 -8.76 -26.89 0.18
CA LEU A 120 -7.99 -27.96 0.80
C LEU A 120 -7.79 -29.16 -0.13
N GLU A 121 -8.83 -29.54 -0.86
CA GLU A 121 -8.75 -30.62 -1.85
C GLU A 121 -7.88 -30.23 -3.05
N ALA A 122 -8.02 -29.00 -3.57
CA ALA A 122 -7.15 -28.50 -4.63
C ALA A 122 -5.67 -28.48 -4.21
N ALA A 123 -5.38 -28.07 -2.96
CA ALA A 123 -4.04 -28.13 -2.39
C ALA A 123 -3.53 -29.57 -2.26
N ARG A 124 -4.39 -30.52 -1.87
CA ARG A 124 -4.04 -31.95 -1.80
C ARG A 124 -3.68 -32.52 -3.17
N ARG A 125 -4.33 -32.05 -4.23
CA ARG A 125 -4.05 -32.43 -5.62
C ARG A 125 -2.86 -31.69 -6.24
N GLY A 126 -2.29 -30.70 -5.54
CA GLY A 126 -1.18 -29.90 -6.05
C GLY A 126 -1.57 -29.02 -7.24
N GLU A 127 -2.83 -28.58 -7.32
CA GLU A 127 -3.31 -27.77 -8.44
C GLU A 127 -2.65 -26.39 -8.48
N HIS A 128 -2.11 -26.03 -9.65
CA HIS A 128 -1.56 -24.70 -9.90
C HIS A 128 -1.71 -24.31 -11.39
N PRO A 129 -2.32 -23.15 -11.72
CA PRO A 129 -2.90 -22.16 -10.81
C PRO A 129 -4.20 -22.64 -10.17
N LEU A 130 -4.44 -22.24 -8.92
CA LEU A 130 -5.68 -22.53 -8.20
C LEU A 130 -6.85 -21.78 -8.85
N ARG A 131 -7.73 -22.51 -9.55
CA ARG A 131 -9.05 -22.03 -10.01
C ARG A 131 -10.21 -22.93 -9.57
N PRO A 132 -10.31 -23.25 -8.27
CA PRO A 132 -11.40 -24.08 -7.78
C PRO A 132 -12.74 -23.37 -7.93
N GLN A 133 -13.75 -24.09 -8.43
CA GLN A 133 -15.13 -23.63 -8.43
C GLN A 133 -15.82 -23.99 -7.12
N GLY A 134 -16.74 -23.14 -6.68
CA GLY A 134 -17.55 -23.41 -5.48
C GLY A 134 -16.85 -23.09 -4.16
N VAL A 135 -15.81 -22.25 -4.17
CA VAL A 135 -15.22 -21.73 -2.93
C VAL A 135 -16.26 -20.90 -2.19
N THR A 136 -16.55 -21.27 -0.95
CA THR A 136 -17.53 -20.57 -0.09
C THR A 136 -16.84 -19.71 0.96
N ARG A 137 -15.65 -20.12 1.39
CA ARG A 137 -14.78 -19.41 2.33
C ARG A 137 -13.44 -19.13 1.67
N PRO A 138 -13.23 -17.93 1.11
CA PRO A 138 -11.94 -17.55 0.56
C PRO A 138 -10.83 -17.70 1.63
N SER A 139 -9.63 -18.07 1.20
CA SER A 139 -8.46 -18.08 2.10
C SER A 139 -8.27 -16.69 2.72
N GLN A 140 -8.09 -16.65 4.03
CA GLN A 140 -7.73 -15.42 4.72
C GLN A 140 -6.22 -15.26 4.67
N VAL A 141 -5.74 -14.19 4.05
CA VAL A 141 -4.32 -13.84 3.98
C VAL A 141 -4.10 -12.60 4.82
N PHE A 142 -3.09 -12.62 5.68
CA PHE A 142 -2.68 -11.47 6.46
C PHE A 142 -1.23 -11.15 6.12
N THR A 143 -0.96 -9.92 5.68
CA THR A 143 0.38 -9.46 5.30
C THR A 143 0.71 -8.16 5.99
N LEU A 144 1.94 -8.00 6.50
CA LEU A 144 2.40 -6.73 7.06
C LEU A 144 3.93 -6.62 7.06
N PRO A 145 4.49 -5.40 7.05
CA PRO A 145 5.89 -5.18 7.36
C PRO A 145 6.26 -5.79 8.71
N ALA A 146 7.31 -6.60 8.72
CA ALA A 146 7.67 -7.46 9.84
C ALA A 146 8.06 -6.67 11.10
N HIS A 147 8.62 -5.48 10.94
CA HIS A 147 9.07 -4.65 12.05
C HIS A 147 7.93 -4.27 12.99
N TYR A 148 6.68 -4.16 12.51
CA TYR A 148 5.53 -3.89 13.37
C TYR A 148 5.21 -5.01 14.36
N LEU A 149 5.66 -6.25 14.10
CA LEU A 149 5.51 -7.37 15.02
C LEU A 149 6.79 -7.72 15.77
N ILE A 150 7.95 -7.49 15.15
CA ILE A 150 9.25 -7.93 15.70
C ILE A 150 9.91 -6.84 16.55
N ALA A 151 9.75 -5.58 16.16
CA ALA A 151 10.39 -4.43 16.79
C ALA A 151 9.47 -3.20 16.69
N PRO A 152 8.25 -3.25 17.25
CA PRO A 152 7.32 -2.14 17.19
C PRO A 152 7.88 -0.90 17.90
N SER A 153 7.72 0.27 17.27
CA SER A 153 8.13 1.57 17.83
C SER A 153 6.96 2.41 18.36
N VAL A 154 5.72 1.96 18.12
CA VAL A 154 4.47 2.64 18.47
C VAL A 154 3.59 1.67 19.24
N ARG A 155 2.66 2.18 20.05
CA ARG A 155 1.67 1.34 20.75
C ARG A 155 0.36 1.23 19.95
N PRO A 156 -0.36 0.09 20.01
CA PRO A 156 -1.61 -0.10 19.25
C PRO A 156 -2.72 0.91 19.56
N ASP A 157 -2.79 1.41 20.79
CA ASP A 157 -3.83 2.34 21.26
C ASP A 157 -3.67 3.77 20.75
N ALA A 158 -2.47 4.13 20.28
CA ALA A 158 -2.17 5.45 19.72
C ALA A 158 -1.99 5.42 18.19
N ALA A 159 -2.25 4.26 17.56
CA ALA A 159 -1.84 4.02 16.19
C ALA A 159 -2.96 4.18 15.18
N TYR A 160 -2.65 4.91 14.12
CA TYR A 160 -3.36 4.91 12.87
C TYR A 160 -2.85 3.79 11.96
N VAL A 161 -3.76 3.12 11.27
CA VAL A 161 -3.43 1.98 10.40
C VAL A 161 -3.81 2.30 8.96
N LEU A 162 -2.83 2.22 8.07
CA LEU A 162 -3.00 2.22 6.61
C LEU A 162 -3.01 0.78 6.11
N TYR A 163 -4.11 0.37 5.51
CA TYR A 163 -4.35 -1.01 5.11
C TYR A 163 -4.85 -1.13 3.67
N GLN A 164 -4.73 -2.33 3.13
CA GLN A 164 -5.34 -2.76 1.88
C GLN A 164 -6.19 -4.01 2.10
N HIS A 165 -7.32 -4.06 1.40
CA HIS A 165 -8.09 -5.28 1.21
C HIS A 165 -7.95 -5.68 -0.25
N ILE A 166 -7.26 -6.79 -0.50
CA ILE A 166 -6.99 -7.31 -1.84
C ILE A 166 -7.74 -8.63 -2.00
N PHE A 167 -8.48 -8.83 -3.08
CA PHE A 167 -9.25 -10.05 -3.30
C PHE A 167 -9.28 -10.43 -4.78
N GLY A 168 -9.45 -11.72 -5.05
CA GLY A 168 -9.49 -12.26 -6.40
C GLY A 168 -9.25 -13.76 -6.41
N GLU A 169 -8.80 -14.26 -7.55
CA GLU A 169 -8.55 -15.68 -7.78
C GLU A 169 -7.21 -15.97 -8.48
N GLY A 170 -6.74 -17.20 -8.30
CA GLY A 170 -5.64 -17.79 -9.06
C GLY A 170 -4.39 -16.92 -9.16
N GLY A 171 -4.00 -16.56 -10.39
CA GLY A 171 -2.75 -15.84 -10.67
C GLY A 171 -2.69 -14.40 -10.13
N SER A 172 -3.81 -13.87 -9.63
CA SER A 172 -3.82 -12.56 -8.97
C SER A 172 -3.37 -12.62 -7.50
N TYR A 173 -3.26 -13.82 -6.93
CA TYR A 173 -2.79 -14.02 -5.58
C TYR A 173 -1.31 -13.59 -5.38
N PRO A 174 -0.95 -12.97 -4.23
CA PRO A 174 -1.84 -12.43 -3.19
C PRO A 174 -2.06 -10.91 -3.35
N ASN A 175 -1.33 -10.26 -4.25
CA ASN A 175 -1.21 -8.80 -4.30
C ASN A 175 -1.72 -8.20 -5.62
N ASP A 176 -2.09 -9.02 -6.59
CA ASP A 176 -2.46 -8.59 -7.95
C ASP A 176 -3.96 -8.59 -8.23
N GLY A 177 -4.78 -8.89 -7.23
CA GLY A 177 -6.24 -8.85 -7.29
C GLY A 177 -6.82 -7.43 -7.27
N TRP A 178 -8.15 -7.36 -7.20
CA TRP A 178 -8.86 -6.11 -6.91
C TRP A 178 -8.46 -5.60 -5.53
N PHE A 179 -8.26 -4.29 -5.38
CA PHE A 179 -7.84 -3.76 -4.08
C PHE A 179 -8.53 -2.45 -3.68
N TYR A 180 -8.74 -2.33 -2.38
CA TYR A 180 -9.19 -1.12 -1.69
C TYR A 180 -8.12 -0.69 -0.70
N VAL A 181 -7.76 0.59 -0.71
CA VAL A 181 -6.87 1.20 0.30
C VAL A 181 -7.72 1.94 1.32
N GLY A 182 -7.49 1.72 2.59
CA GLY A 182 -8.21 2.40 3.67
C GLY A 182 -7.28 2.91 4.75
N LEU A 183 -7.72 3.98 5.41
CA LEU A 183 -7.16 4.48 6.65
C LEU A 183 -8.16 4.27 7.79
N THR A 184 -7.64 4.02 8.98
CA THR A 184 -8.48 4.01 10.18
C THR A 184 -7.71 4.44 11.41
N THR A 185 -8.44 5.11 12.31
CA THR A 185 -8.00 5.43 13.68
C THR A 185 -8.39 4.33 14.67
N ARG A 186 -9.17 3.35 14.19
CA ARG A 186 -9.60 2.15 14.93
C ARG A 186 -8.86 0.92 14.40
N SER A 187 -9.29 -0.27 14.78
CA SER A 187 -8.79 -1.50 14.16
C SER A 187 -9.34 -1.67 12.74
N TRP A 188 -8.48 -2.00 11.78
CA TRP A 188 -8.89 -2.35 10.42
C TRP A 188 -9.87 -3.53 10.40
N GLN A 189 -9.81 -4.43 11.39
CA GLN A 189 -10.73 -5.56 11.51
C GLN A 189 -12.18 -5.09 11.72
N THR A 190 -12.36 -4.03 12.52
CA THR A 190 -13.66 -3.39 12.73
C THR A 190 -14.17 -2.79 11.43
N ARG A 191 -13.29 -2.11 10.68
CA ARG A 191 -13.61 -1.54 9.36
C ARG A 191 -13.97 -2.63 8.36
N TRP A 192 -13.26 -3.74 8.35
CA TRP A 192 -13.60 -4.88 7.50
C TRP A 192 -14.98 -5.46 7.84
N ALA A 193 -15.32 -5.60 9.11
CA ALA A 193 -16.65 -6.05 9.52
C ALA A 193 -17.76 -5.05 9.09
N GLU A 194 -17.47 -3.74 9.13
CA GLU A 194 -18.34 -2.69 8.61
C GLU A 194 -18.52 -2.80 7.09
N HIS A 195 -17.42 -2.96 6.34
CA HIS A 195 -17.46 -3.20 4.89
C HIS A 195 -18.30 -4.43 4.56
N GLN A 196 -18.10 -5.54 5.26
CA GLN A 196 -18.89 -6.76 5.06
C GLN A 196 -20.38 -6.55 5.33
N ARG A 197 -20.75 -5.79 6.38
CA ARG A 197 -22.15 -5.41 6.63
C ARG A 197 -22.70 -4.56 5.49
N ALA A 198 -21.97 -3.54 5.07
CA ALA A 198 -22.37 -2.65 3.98
C ALA A 198 -22.47 -3.37 2.63
N MET A 199 -21.60 -4.36 2.38
CA MET A 199 -21.71 -5.26 1.23
C MET A 199 -23.03 -6.01 1.28
N ARG A 200 -23.36 -6.69 2.39
CA ARG A 200 -24.63 -7.42 2.56
C ARG A 200 -25.87 -6.53 2.44
N SER A 201 -25.79 -5.28 2.91
CA SER A 201 -26.91 -4.33 2.83
C SER A 201 -27.02 -3.61 1.47
N GLY A 202 -26.25 -4.03 0.45
CA GLY A 202 -26.41 -3.50 -0.91
C GLY A 202 -25.73 -2.15 -1.17
N SER A 203 -24.74 -1.74 -0.36
CA SER A 203 -24.04 -0.45 -0.54
C SER A 203 -23.56 -0.22 -1.98
N ALA A 204 -23.70 1.02 -2.44
CA ALA A 204 -23.34 1.50 -3.77
C ALA A 204 -21.88 1.97 -3.90
N LEU A 205 -21.01 1.71 -2.92
CA LEU A 205 -19.58 1.98 -3.11
C LEU A 205 -18.99 0.98 -4.11
N ARG A 206 -18.07 1.45 -4.98
CA ARG A 206 -17.42 0.63 -6.02
C ARG A 206 -16.75 -0.61 -5.42
N PHE A 207 -16.07 -0.44 -4.28
CA PHE A 207 -15.50 -1.54 -3.52
C PHE A 207 -16.54 -2.60 -3.15
N HIS A 208 -17.65 -2.18 -2.54
CA HIS A 208 -18.70 -3.08 -2.08
C HIS A 208 -19.42 -3.79 -3.22
N ARG A 209 -19.74 -3.08 -4.32
CA ARG A 209 -20.32 -3.68 -5.53
C ARG A 209 -19.39 -4.72 -6.15
N THR A 210 -18.15 -4.32 -6.43
CA THR A 210 -17.17 -5.21 -7.08
C THR A 210 -16.94 -6.46 -6.24
N PHE A 211 -16.80 -6.32 -4.92
CA PHE A 211 -16.67 -7.49 -4.04
C PHE A 211 -17.87 -8.44 -4.14
N ARG A 212 -19.10 -7.91 -4.10
CA ARG A 212 -20.31 -8.75 -4.28
C ARG A 212 -20.34 -9.43 -5.65
N ASP A 213 -20.08 -8.68 -6.72
CA ASP A 213 -20.15 -9.19 -8.09
C ASP A 213 -19.14 -10.33 -8.30
N GLU A 214 -17.91 -10.15 -7.82
CA GLU A 214 -16.87 -11.19 -7.84
C GLU A 214 -17.21 -12.38 -6.93
N GLN A 215 -17.82 -12.13 -5.77
CA GLN A 215 -18.26 -13.19 -4.86
C GLN A 215 -19.39 -14.03 -5.47
N THR A 216 -20.41 -13.39 -6.04
CA THR A 216 -21.52 -14.05 -6.74
C THR A 216 -21.03 -14.84 -7.95
N ALA A 217 -20.00 -14.35 -8.64
CA ALA A 217 -19.39 -15.05 -9.75
C ALA A 217 -18.42 -16.17 -9.33
N GLY A 218 -18.19 -16.38 -8.03
CA GLY A 218 -17.27 -17.40 -7.52
C GLY A 218 -15.79 -17.13 -7.81
N ARG A 219 -15.42 -15.87 -8.07
CA ARG A 219 -14.05 -15.45 -8.44
C ARG A 219 -13.22 -14.89 -7.27
N ILE A 220 -13.64 -15.19 -6.04
CA ILE A 220 -12.90 -14.83 -4.83
C ILE A 220 -12.43 -16.11 -4.16
N THR A 221 -11.17 -16.48 -4.37
CA THR A 221 -10.54 -17.62 -3.70
C THR A 221 -9.68 -17.19 -2.50
N TYR A 222 -9.34 -15.91 -2.40
CA TYR A 222 -8.62 -15.35 -1.26
C TYR A 222 -9.05 -13.90 -0.96
N VAL A 223 -8.85 -13.48 0.28
CA VAL A 223 -8.89 -12.08 0.72
C VAL A 223 -7.63 -11.81 1.54
N ASN A 224 -6.79 -10.89 1.06
CA ASN A 224 -5.58 -10.44 1.72
C ASN A 224 -5.81 -9.10 2.43
N HIS A 225 -5.73 -9.15 3.75
CA HIS A 225 -5.70 -7.99 4.63
C HIS A 225 -4.24 -7.58 4.83
N LYS A 226 -3.80 -6.60 4.04
CA LYS A 226 -2.42 -6.14 4.03
C LYS A 226 -2.29 -4.83 4.81
N VAL A 227 -1.55 -4.84 5.92
CA VAL A 227 -1.13 -3.61 6.59
C VAL A 227 0.05 -3.03 5.81
N MET A 228 -0.04 -1.77 5.43
CA MET A 228 0.97 -1.07 4.65
C MET A 228 1.82 -0.14 5.52
N GLY A 229 1.21 0.44 6.55
CA GLY A 229 1.88 1.40 7.42
C GLY A 229 1.12 1.64 8.71
N ILE A 230 1.86 2.03 9.74
CA ILE A 230 1.36 2.37 11.06
C ILE A 230 2.08 3.65 11.51
N THR A 231 1.34 4.61 12.02
CA THR A 231 1.89 5.86 12.55
C THR A 231 0.98 6.39 13.65
N ASP A 232 1.51 7.17 14.58
CA ASP A 232 0.79 7.95 15.58
C ASP A 232 0.62 9.42 15.16
N ASP A 233 1.07 9.79 13.96
CA ASP A 233 0.94 11.13 13.39
C ASP A 233 -0.10 11.14 12.26
N LEU A 234 -1.19 11.86 12.50
CA LEU A 234 -2.30 12.00 11.56
C LEU A 234 -1.90 12.70 10.25
N GLU A 235 -0.97 13.64 10.29
CA GLU A 235 -0.49 14.30 9.07
C GLU A 235 0.38 13.33 8.27
N ALA A 236 1.30 12.62 8.92
CA ALA A 236 2.08 11.56 8.28
C ALA A 236 1.18 10.49 7.65
N LEU A 237 0.07 10.16 8.31
CA LEU A 237 -0.94 9.22 7.81
C LEU A 237 -1.61 9.71 6.51
N TYR A 238 -2.06 10.97 6.46
CA TYR A 238 -2.67 11.53 5.26
C TYR A 238 -1.70 11.61 4.09
N GLN A 239 -0.43 11.90 4.37
CA GLN A 239 0.61 11.92 3.35
C GLN A 239 0.92 10.51 2.82
N ALA A 240 0.93 9.50 3.70
CA ALA A 240 1.13 8.11 3.32
C ALA A 240 -0.02 7.61 2.43
N GLU A 241 -1.29 7.86 2.81
CA GLU A 241 -2.44 7.47 2.01
C GLU A 241 -2.45 8.17 0.65
N ALA A 242 -2.17 9.48 0.60
CA ALA A 242 -2.09 10.23 -0.64
C ALA A 242 -1.04 9.63 -1.58
N PHE A 243 0.18 9.39 -1.09
CA PHE A 243 1.26 8.78 -1.87
C PHE A 243 0.89 7.39 -2.42
N LEU A 244 0.24 6.54 -1.62
CA LEU A 244 -0.20 5.21 -2.07
C LEU A 244 -1.31 5.31 -3.12
N VAL A 245 -2.35 6.09 -2.85
CA VAL A 245 -3.50 6.21 -3.75
C VAL A 245 -3.11 6.88 -5.07
N GLU A 246 -2.16 7.82 -5.03
CA GLU A 246 -1.56 8.49 -6.19
C GLU A 246 -0.73 7.51 -7.04
N GLY A 247 0.19 6.76 -6.42
CA GLY A 247 1.02 5.77 -7.11
C GLY A 247 0.23 4.66 -7.80
N HIS A 248 -1.02 4.47 -7.38
CA HIS A 248 -1.97 3.50 -7.92
C HIS A 248 -3.17 4.15 -8.62
N TRP A 249 -3.13 5.45 -8.95
CA TRP A 249 -4.32 6.14 -9.45
C TRP A 249 -4.82 5.62 -10.81
N GLU A 250 -3.87 5.28 -11.69
CA GLU A 250 -4.14 4.68 -13.00
C GLU A 250 -4.27 3.14 -12.94
N ASP A 251 -4.16 2.53 -11.75
CA ASP A 251 -4.36 1.08 -11.61
C ASP A 251 -5.86 0.75 -11.69
N GLN A 252 -6.24 0.09 -12.79
CA GLN A 252 -7.65 -0.26 -13.05
C GLN A 252 -8.26 -1.15 -11.97
N ARG A 253 -7.42 -1.89 -11.21
CA ARG A 253 -7.83 -2.79 -10.12
C ARG A 253 -8.18 -2.06 -8.82
N ARG A 254 -7.88 -0.77 -8.72
CA ARG A 254 -8.15 0.02 -7.53
C ARG A 254 -9.65 0.35 -7.43
N LEU A 255 -10.19 0.17 -6.23
CA LEU A 255 -11.62 0.35 -5.95
C LEU A 255 -11.96 1.62 -5.16
N ASN A 256 -10.96 2.38 -4.69
CA ASN A 256 -11.15 3.73 -4.15
C ASN A 256 -11.86 4.62 -5.18
N MET A 257 -12.89 5.34 -4.73
CA MET A 257 -13.70 6.21 -5.59
C MET A 257 -13.25 7.68 -5.56
N ILE A 258 -12.54 8.07 -4.50
CA ILE A 258 -12.00 9.42 -4.31
C ILE A 258 -10.51 9.33 -3.94
N PRO A 259 -9.74 10.42 -4.11
CA PRO A 259 -8.39 10.51 -3.58
C PRO A 259 -8.36 10.33 -2.06
N GLY A 260 -7.23 9.86 -1.54
CA GLY A 260 -6.99 9.83 -0.10
C GLY A 260 -6.68 11.22 0.48
N GLY A 261 -6.53 11.29 1.79
CA GLY A 261 -5.95 12.43 2.50
C GLY A 261 -6.74 13.73 2.37
N LYS A 262 -6.02 14.85 2.35
CA LYS A 262 -6.58 16.20 2.22
C LYS A 262 -7.27 16.43 0.88
N ASP A 263 -6.85 15.73 -0.17
CA ASP A 263 -7.42 15.86 -1.51
C ASP A 263 -8.81 15.21 -1.61
N GLY A 264 -8.99 14.05 -0.97
CA GLY A 264 -10.31 13.44 -0.80
C GLY A 264 -11.27 14.36 -0.06
N LEU A 265 -10.83 14.94 1.07
CA LEU A 265 -11.62 15.89 1.84
C LEU A 265 -12.02 17.13 1.04
N ARG A 266 -11.06 17.70 0.30
CA ARG A 266 -11.31 18.86 -0.55
C ARG A 266 -12.33 18.53 -1.65
N TYR A 267 -12.16 17.38 -2.31
CA TYR A 267 -13.12 16.88 -3.29
C TYR A 267 -14.54 16.75 -2.71
N LEU A 268 -14.68 16.21 -1.49
CA LEU A 268 -15.98 16.07 -0.84
C LEU A 268 -16.61 17.44 -0.52
N ARG A 269 -15.83 18.44 -0.10
CA ARG A 269 -16.33 19.81 0.16
C ARG A 269 -16.76 20.52 -1.12
N ASP A 270 -15.90 20.49 -2.13
CA ASP A 270 -16.11 21.23 -3.38
C ASP A 270 -17.37 20.76 -4.12
N HIS A 271 -17.79 19.52 -3.89
CA HIS A 271 -19.01 18.94 -4.48
C HIS A 271 -20.20 18.90 -3.51
N GLY A 272 -20.11 19.58 -2.37
CA GLY A 272 -21.19 19.65 -1.38
C GLY A 272 -21.58 18.30 -0.77
N ILE A 273 -20.66 17.33 -0.75
CA ILE A 273 -20.87 16.01 -0.16
C ILE A 273 -20.71 16.08 1.37
N ILE A 274 -19.76 16.91 1.85
CA ILE A 274 -19.61 17.24 3.27
C ILE A 274 -19.81 18.74 3.48
N PRO A 275 -20.35 19.16 4.65
CA PRO A 275 -20.52 20.57 4.95
C PRO A 275 -19.16 21.29 5.13
N PRO A 276 -19.12 22.63 4.94
CA PRO A 276 -17.97 23.43 5.34
C PRO A 276 -17.76 23.31 6.86
N GLY A 277 -16.50 23.14 7.29
CA GLY A 277 -16.17 22.90 8.70
C GLY A 277 -14.90 22.08 8.91
N PRO A 278 -14.58 21.68 10.16
CA PRO A 278 -13.42 20.85 10.46
C PRO A 278 -13.44 19.54 9.65
N ALA A 279 -12.26 19.03 9.31
CA ALA A 279 -12.15 17.79 8.55
C ALA A 279 -12.75 16.62 9.35
N PRO A 280 -13.65 15.81 8.76
CA PRO A 280 -14.09 14.59 9.41
C PRO A 280 -12.92 13.63 9.57
N GLU A 281 -12.93 12.91 10.69
CA GLU A 281 -12.04 11.77 10.94
C GLU A 281 -12.08 10.78 9.76
N PRO A 282 -10.97 10.08 9.45
CA PRO A 282 -10.92 9.14 8.33
C PRO A 282 -12.10 8.18 8.26
N ASP A 283 -12.50 7.63 9.42
CA ASP A 283 -13.58 6.65 9.54
C ASP A 283 -14.98 7.21 9.22
N ALA A 284 -15.18 8.54 9.34
CA ALA A 284 -16.47 9.18 9.09
C ALA A 284 -16.72 9.49 7.60
N ARG A 285 -15.70 9.38 6.74
CA ARG A 285 -15.78 9.78 5.33
C ARG A 285 -16.62 8.83 4.48
N GLU A 286 -16.42 7.53 4.67
CA GLU A 286 -17.12 6.50 3.89
C GLU A 286 -18.63 6.46 4.13
N PRO A 287 -19.15 6.50 5.38
CA PRO A 287 -20.58 6.57 5.62
C PRO A 287 -21.25 7.77 4.91
N VAL A 288 -20.62 8.94 4.97
CA VAL A 288 -21.13 10.15 4.31
C VAL A 288 -21.19 9.97 2.78
N LEU A 289 -20.13 9.41 2.20
CA LEU A 289 -20.12 9.13 0.76
C LEU A 289 -21.18 8.10 0.35
N ALA A 290 -21.36 7.06 1.16
CA ALA A 290 -22.35 6.02 0.91
C ALA A 290 -23.79 6.55 1.00
N GLU A 291 -24.08 7.38 2.01
CA GLU A 291 -25.38 8.05 2.19
C GLU A 291 -25.66 9.01 1.03
N TRP A 292 -24.68 9.81 0.64
CA TRP A 292 -24.80 10.72 -0.50
C TRP A 292 -25.11 9.96 -1.81
N LEU A 293 -24.44 8.83 -2.04
CA LEU A 293 -24.70 7.96 -3.20
C LEU A 293 -26.08 7.28 -3.14
N ALA A 294 -26.58 6.96 -1.95
CA ALA A 294 -27.91 6.36 -1.79
C ALA A 294 -29.02 7.39 -2.02
N ALA A 295 -28.82 8.63 -1.58
CA ALA A 295 -29.78 9.72 -1.72
C ALA A 295 -29.93 10.24 -3.17
N ARG A 296 -28.93 10.03 -4.02
CA ARG A 296 -28.97 10.42 -5.44
C ARG A 296 -29.06 9.18 -6.31
N SER A 297 -30.24 8.95 -6.90
CA SER A 297 -30.50 7.88 -7.86
C SER A 297 -29.47 7.93 -9.01
N ALA A 298 -28.54 6.98 -9.00
CA ALA A 298 -27.61 6.64 -10.09
C ALA A 298 -26.78 7.77 -10.71
N ALA A 299 -26.69 8.96 -10.10
CA ALA A 299 -25.79 9.99 -10.57
C ALA A 299 -24.34 9.49 -10.38
N PRO A 300 -23.52 9.42 -11.43
CA PRO A 300 -22.10 9.10 -11.26
C PRO A 300 -21.49 10.12 -10.30
N LEU A 301 -20.49 9.71 -9.52
CA LEU A 301 -19.69 10.69 -8.79
C LEU A 301 -19.25 11.77 -9.77
N PRO A 302 -19.26 13.05 -9.36
CA PRO A 302 -18.63 14.10 -10.13
C PRO A 302 -17.26 13.62 -10.61
N ARG A 303 -16.91 13.92 -11.87
CA ARG A 303 -15.61 13.48 -12.40
C ARG A 303 -14.52 13.92 -11.42
N THR A 304 -13.61 13.00 -11.10
CA THR A 304 -12.56 13.24 -10.12
C THR A 304 -11.72 14.41 -10.58
N TRP A 305 -11.92 15.56 -9.94
CA TRP A 305 -11.21 16.81 -10.12
C TRP A 305 -9.68 16.66 -10.13
N LEU A 306 -9.15 15.58 -9.53
CA LEU A 306 -7.73 15.23 -9.56
C LEU A 306 -7.22 14.88 -10.97
N LYS A 307 -8.02 14.22 -11.81
CA LYS A 307 -7.63 13.92 -13.21
C LYS A 307 -7.49 15.21 -14.02
N ASP A 308 -8.40 16.17 -13.78
CA ASP A 308 -8.41 17.47 -14.45
C ASP A 308 -7.31 18.40 -13.92
N ARG A 309 -7.04 18.39 -12.60
CA ARG A 309 -5.94 19.13 -11.94
C ARG A 309 -4.55 18.52 -12.20
N TRP A 310 -4.41 17.22 -12.42
CA TRP A 310 -3.14 16.64 -12.87
C TRP A 310 -2.80 17.00 -14.32
N GLY A 311 -3.80 17.41 -15.10
CA GLY A 311 -3.61 18.10 -16.38
C GLY A 311 -3.13 19.55 -16.22
N ASP A 312 -3.41 20.19 -15.08
CA ASP A 312 -2.87 21.50 -14.70
C ASP A 312 -1.43 21.34 -14.21
N ARG A 313 -0.49 21.64 -15.12
CA ARG A 313 0.96 21.53 -14.87
C ARG A 313 1.44 22.39 -13.70
N THR A 314 0.77 23.51 -13.43
CA THR A 314 1.14 24.43 -12.33
C THR A 314 0.78 23.82 -10.99
N TRP A 315 -0.44 23.27 -10.90
CA TRP A 315 -0.89 22.57 -9.71
C TRP A 315 -0.08 21.30 -9.45
N ALA A 316 0.16 20.49 -10.48
CA ALA A 316 1.01 19.31 -10.41
C ALA A 316 2.44 19.66 -9.93
N ALA A 317 3.03 20.73 -10.46
CA ALA A 317 4.35 21.18 -10.04
C ALA A 317 4.40 21.59 -8.56
N ALA A 318 3.38 22.33 -8.09
CA ALA A 318 3.28 22.75 -6.70
C ALA A 318 3.15 21.56 -5.72
N GLN A 319 2.42 20.51 -6.10
CA GLN A 319 2.33 19.30 -5.29
C GLN A 319 3.63 18.51 -5.28
N ILE A 320 4.27 18.31 -6.45
CA ILE A 320 5.55 17.59 -6.59
C ILE A 320 6.67 18.26 -5.76
N CYS A 321 6.65 19.58 -5.65
CA CYS A 321 7.68 20.38 -4.99
C CYS A 321 7.33 20.79 -3.55
N SER A 322 6.28 20.21 -2.96
CA SER A 322 5.69 20.70 -1.69
C SER A 322 6.45 20.32 -0.41
N ARG A 323 7.36 19.33 -0.45
CA ARG A 323 8.10 18.89 0.74
C ARG A 323 9.46 19.56 0.87
N LYS A 324 9.94 19.67 2.11
CA LYS A 324 11.24 20.30 2.45
C LYS A 324 12.46 19.54 1.93
N ASP A 325 12.33 18.22 1.70
CA ASP A 325 13.35 17.34 1.12
C ASP A 325 13.31 17.29 -0.42
N ARG A 326 12.32 17.95 -1.03
CA ARG A 326 12.13 17.99 -2.48
C ARG A 326 12.63 19.30 -3.05
N LEU A 327 13.14 19.23 -4.28
CA LEU A 327 13.46 20.41 -5.06
C LEU A 327 12.21 21.26 -5.27
N SER A 328 12.34 22.56 -5.04
CA SER A 328 11.32 23.55 -5.37
C SER A 328 11.11 23.63 -6.89
N ILE A 329 10.02 24.26 -7.32
CA ILE A 329 9.77 24.48 -8.75
C ILE A 329 10.91 25.29 -9.37
N GLU A 330 11.39 26.30 -8.66
CA GLU A 330 12.50 27.17 -9.06
C GLU A 330 13.80 26.38 -9.15
N GLN A 331 14.08 25.49 -8.20
CA GLN A 331 15.25 24.62 -8.25
C GLN A 331 15.20 23.65 -9.43
N VAL A 332 14.04 23.06 -9.73
CA VAL A 332 13.87 22.19 -10.91
C VAL A 332 14.06 22.96 -12.22
N ALA A 333 13.55 24.19 -12.31
CA ALA A 333 13.76 25.06 -13.46
C ALA A 333 15.24 25.44 -13.61
N ALA A 334 15.91 25.81 -12.51
CA ALA A 334 17.32 26.16 -12.48
C ALA A 334 18.20 24.96 -12.90
N ILE A 335 17.89 23.74 -12.44
CA ILE A 335 18.62 22.54 -12.87
C ILE A 335 18.56 22.39 -14.39
N ARG A 336 17.37 22.53 -14.98
CA ARG A 336 17.21 22.34 -16.44
C ARG A 336 17.92 23.42 -17.25
N ALA A 337 17.91 24.66 -16.77
CA ALA A 337 18.64 25.75 -17.41
C ALA A 337 20.16 25.55 -17.29
N LEU A 338 20.65 25.06 -16.15
CA LEU A 338 22.08 24.88 -15.90
C LEU A 338 22.64 23.60 -16.51
N ALA A 339 21.79 22.60 -16.80
CA ALA A 339 22.19 21.30 -17.32
C ALA A 339 22.82 21.35 -18.73
N GLU A 340 22.67 22.46 -19.45
CA GLU A 340 23.32 22.68 -20.74
C GLU A 340 24.84 22.90 -20.58
N ASP A 341 25.27 23.55 -19.49
CA ASP A 341 26.64 24.03 -19.31
C ASP A 341 27.36 23.50 -18.07
N HIS A 342 26.64 22.82 -17.16
CA HIS A 342 27.17 22.43 -15.85
C HIS A 342 26.88 20.97 -15.52
N THR A 343 27.79 20.34 -14.79
CA THR A 343 27.62 18.97 -14.30
C THR A 343 26.60 18.94 -13.16
N ALA A 344 25.98 17.77 -12.93
CA ALA A 344 25.01 17.59 -11.85
C ALA A 344 25.59 17.92 -10.44
N ALA A 345 26.90 17.73 -10.24
CA ALA A 345 27.57 18.08 -8.99
C ALA A 345 27.68 19.60 -8.80
N GLU A 346 28.10 20.32 -9.83
CA GLU A 346 28.20 21.79 -9.79
C GLU A 346 26.83 22.46 -9.62
N ILE A 347 25.80 21.89 -10.25
CA ILE A 347 24.42 22.35 -10.10
C ILE A 347 23.93 22.11 -8.67
N ALA A 348 24.17 20.91 -8.12
CA ALA A 348 23.72 20.57 -6.77
C ALA A 348 24.28 21.53 -5.70
N ASP A 349 25.56 21.86 -5.80
CA ASP A 349 26.22 22.82 -4.91
C ASP A 349 25.64 24.24 -5.07
N ARG A 350 25.38 24.67 -6.31
CA ARG A 350 24.86 26.01 -6.59
C ARG A 350 23.44 26.24 -6.11
N ILE A 351 22.58 25.24 -6.20
CA ILE A 351 21.15 25.37 -5.88
C ILE A 351 20.79 24.83 -4.50
N GLY A 352 21.78 24.33 -3.74
CA GLY A 352 21.57 23.73 -2.43
C GLY A 352 20.70 22.47 -2.47
N ALA A 353 20.87 21.64 -3.51
CA ALA A 353 20.16 20.37 -3.62
C ALA A 353 20.68 19.37 -2.56
N ALA A 354 19.89 18.33 -2.26
CA ALA A 354 20.31 17.29 -1.31
C ALA A 354 21.52 16.47 -1.82
N GLY A 355 21.75 16.47 -3.14
CA GLY A 355 22.97 15.93 -3.74
C GLY A 355 22.91 15.82 -5.27
N PRO A 356 24.04 15.47 -5.92
CA PRO A 356 24.17 15.40 -7.38
C PRO A 356 23.21 14.40 -8.03
N GLU A 357 22.84 13.32 -7.33
CA GLU A 357 21.91 12.30 -7.86
C GLU A 357 20.49 12.84 -8.01
N GLN A 358 20.05 13.72 -7.10
CA GLN A 358 18.75 14.36 -7.15
C GLN A 358 18.65 15.27 -8.39
N VAL A 359 19.74 15.96 -8.71
CA VAL A 359 19.89 16.79 -9.90
C VAL A 359 19.94 15.94 -11.17
N GLN A 360 20.74 14.88 -11.19
CA GLN A 360 20.83 13.99 -12.35
C GLN A 360 19.48 13.34 -12.70
N GLY A 361 18.66 13.02 -11.70
CA GLY A 361 17.30 12.52 -11.93
C GLY A 361 16.39 13.52 -12.66
N VAL A 362 16.58 14.83 -12.42
CA VAL A 362 15.85 15.90 -13.12
C VAL A 362 16.37 16.06 -14.55
N ILE A 363 17.70 16.04 -14.75
CA ILE A 363 18.35 16.13 -16.07
C ILE A 363 17.92 14.97 -16.97
N ASP A 364 17.91 13.75 -16.43
CA ASP A 364 17.51 12.54 -17.14
C ASP A 364 15.99 12.44 -17.38
N GLY A 365 15.20 13.39 -16.89
CA GLY A 365 13.73 13.36 -16.96
C GLY A 365 13.08 12.24 -16.15
N LYS A 366 13.84 11.56 -15.29
CA LYS A 366 13.36 10.44 -14.45
C LYS A 366 12.51 10.93 -13.27
N THR A 367 12.78 12.14 -12.79
CA THR A 367 12.05 12.79 -11.69
C THR A 367 11.57 14.17 -12.14
N TYR A 368 10.53 14.72 -11.48
CA TYR A 368 9.99 16.06 -11.74
C TYR A 368 9.52 16.34 -13.18
N HIS A 369 9.27 15.31 -14.00
CA HIS A 369 8.88 15.42 -15.43
C HIS A 369 7.66 16.32 -15.69
N ARG A 370 6.76 16.50 -14.71
CA ARG A 370 5.56 17.34 -14.83
C ARG A 370 5.75 18.79 -14.42
N VAL A 371 6.83 19.10 -13.70
CA VAL A 371 7.25 20.49 -13.43
C VAL A 371 7.70 21.05 -14.78
N GLY A 372 7.00 22.02 -15.35
CA GLY A 372 7.38 22.64 -16.64
C GLY A 372 8.44 23.71 -16.44
N SER A 373 9.11 24.11 -17.53
CA SER A 373 9.75 25.44 -17.62
C SER A 373 8.63 26.48 -17.53
N ILE A 374 8.40 27.01 -16.32
CA ILE A 374 7.45 28.10 -16.14
C ILE A 374 8.07 29.31 -16.84
N GLU A 375 7.52 29.72 -17.98
CA GLU A 375 7.84 31.04 -18.53
C GLU A 375 7.45 32.08 -17.47
N PRO A 376 8.33 33.04 -17.15
CA PRO A 376 8.01 34.08 -16.20
C PRO A 376 6.75 34.80 -16.67
N LYS A 377 5.74 34.90 -15.80
CA LYS A 377 4.57 35.75 -16.05
C LYS A 377 5.06 37.15 -16.38
N THR A 378 4.96 37.55 -17.64
CA THR A 378 4.96 38.96 -18.01
C THR A 378 3.82 39.63 -17.29
N ALA A 379 4.15 40.60 -16.45
CA ALA A 379 3.19 41.50 -15.85
C ALA A 379 2.40 42.22 -16.97
N GLN A 380 1.08 42.12 -16.92
CA GLN A 380 0.15 43.08 -17.48
C GLN A 380 -0.85 43.48 -16.40
#